data_AF-A0A8H3X4I3-F1
#
_entry.id   AF-A0A8H3X4I3-F1
#
_cell.length_a   1.000
_cell.length_b   1.000
_cell.length_c   1.000
_cell.angle_alpha   90.00
_cell.angle_beta   90.00
_cell.angle_gamma   90.00
#
_symmetry.space_group_name_H-M   'P 1'
#
loop_
_entity.id
_entity.type
_entity.pdbx_description
1 polymer ?
#
loop_
_entity_poly.entity_id
_entity_poly.type
_entity_poly.pdbx_seq_one_letter_code
_entity_poly.pdbx_strand_id
1 'polypeptide(L)'
;MFLQNLKHNFLTKFKSKNSVKSLYKVINATNKAFDKAGLPDIGRSKFSSRAIGLEDSRILYDLIKNATGEGIALVDADDLVQETEKILRKYCEMINVEFNKEMLNWKEV
;
A
#
# COMPACT_ATOMS: atom_id res chain seq x y z
N MET A 1 6.59 20.95 -9.74
CA MET A 1 7.95 20.90 -9.16
C MET A 1 8.02 20.26 -7.74
N PHE A 2 6.92 19.77 -7.16
CA PHE A 2 6.90 19.20 -5.79
C PHE A 2 7.47 17.76 -5.68
N LEU A 3 7.43 16.97 -6.76
CA LEU A 3 7.75 15.53 -6.73
C LEU A 3 9.25 15.20 -6.84
N GLN A 4 10.08 16.13 -7.27
CA GLN A 4 11.48 15.86 -7.68
C GLN A 4 12.45 15.65 -6.50
N ASN A 5 12.08 16.05 -5.28
CA ASN A 5 12.94 15.93 -4.10
C ASN A 5 12.46 14.88 -3.09
N LEU A 6 11.47 14.05 -3.46
CA LEU A 6 10.90 13.02 -2.60
C LEU A 6 11.26 11.63 -3.12
N LYS A 7 11.64 10.72 -2.21
CA LYS A 7 11.75 9.30 -2.53
C LYS A 7 10.36 8.66 -2.48
N HIS A 8 9.96 8.04 -3.59
CA HIS A 8 8.65 7.41 -3.72
C HIS A 8 8.79 5.88 -3.64
N ASN A 9 7.88 5.24 -2.93
CA ASN A 9 7.78 3.79 -2.85
C ASN A 9 6.34 3.34 -3.07
N PHE A 10 6.17 2.14 -3.62
CA PHE A 10 4.87 1.48 -3.68
C PHE A 10 4.99 0.13 -3.00
N LEU A 11 4.25 -0.03 -1.90
CA LEU A 11 4.00 -1.32 -1.29
C LEU A 11 2.83 -1.97 -2.00
N THR A 12 3.12 -3.03 -2.74
CA THR A 12 2.13 -3.74 -3.53
C THR A 12 1.77 -5.06 -2.85
N LYS A 13 0.47 -5.31 -2.64
CA LYS A 13 -0.06 -6.62 -2.22
C LYS A 13 -0.87 -7.26 -3.36
N PHE A 14 -0.49 -6.94 -4.59
CA PHE A 14 -1.30 -7.13 -5.80
C PHE A 14 -1.58 -8.61 -6.11
N LYS A 15 -0.67 -9.52 -5.75
CA LYS A 15 -0.75 -10.92 -6.15
C LYS A 15 -1.62 -11.80 -5.26
N SER A 16 -1.97 -11.40 -4.04
CA SER A 16 -2.73 -12.30 -3.17
C SER A 16 -4.23 -12.03 -3.25
N LYS A 17 -5.00 -13.12 -3.47
CA LYS A 17 -6.44 -13.21 -3.15
C LYS A 17 -6.78 -12.60 -1.77
N ASN A 18 -5.78 -12.51 -0.90
CA ASN A 18 -5.86 -11.96 0.45
C ASN A 18 -6.08 -10.44 0.47
N SER A 19 -5.58 -9.64 -0.48
CA SER A 19 -5.81 -8.18 -0.49
C SER A 19 -7.27 -7.84 -0.77
N VAL A 20 -7.84 -8.41 -1.83
CA VAL A 20 -9.27 -8.30 -2.21
C VAL A 20 -10.17 -8.82 -1.09
N LYS A 21 -9.86 -10.01 -0.54
CA LYS A 21 -10.61 -10.61 0.58
C LYS A 21 -10.54 -9.75 1.84
N SER A 22 -9.38 -9.16 2.14
CA SER A 22 -9.19 -8.27 3.28
C SER A 22 -10.02 -7.00 3.12
N LEU A 23 -9.94 -6.36 1.95
CA LEU A 23 -10.73 -5.16 1.64
C LEU A 23 -12.24 -5.44 1.74
N TYR A 24 -12.70 -6.59 1.21
CA TYR A 24 -14.10 -7.00 1.34
C TYR A 24 -14.53 -7.13 2.80
N LYS A 25 -13.69 -7.74 3.66
CA LYS A 25 -13.97 -7.85 5.10
C LYS A 25 -14.10 -6.48 5.75
N VAL A 26 -13.20 -5.55 5.45
CA VAL A 26 -13.24 -4.18 5.98
C VAL A 26 -14.52 -3.48 5.56
N ILE A 27 -14.84 -3.46 4.26
CA ILE A 27 -16.06 -2.83 3.74
C ILE A 27 -17.31 -3.42 4.40
N ASN A 28 -17.39 -4.75 4.52
CA ASN A 28 -18.53 -5.41 5.16
C ASN A 28 -18.64 -5.05 6.66
N ALA A 29 -17.51 -5.02 7.38
CA ALA A 29 -17.49 -4.65 8.79
C ALA A 29 -17.90 -3.18 9.00
N THR A 30 -17.42 -2.27 8.15
CA THR A 30 -17.81 -0.86 8.16
C THR A 30 -19.30 -0.71 7.89
N ASN A 31 -19.84 -1.38 6.86
CA ASN A 31 -21.27 -1.29 6.55
C ASN A 31 -22.14 -1.79 7.72
N LYS A 32 -21.76 -2.90 8.38
CA LYS A 32 -22.44 -3.38 9.60
C LYS A 32 -22.39 -2.36 10.75
N ALA A 33 -21.29 -1.64 10.91
CA ALA A 33 -21.17 -0.59 11.93
C ALA A 33 -22.10 0.59 11.61
N PHE A 34 -22.22 0.97 10.33
CA PHE A 34 -23.16 1.99 9.87
C PHE A 34 -24.62 1.56 10.10
N ASP A 35 -24.96 0.29 9.82
CA ASP A 35 -26.28 -0.27 10.10
C ASP A 35 -26.63 -0.15 11.58
N LYS A 36 -25.69 -0.53 12.46
CA LYS A 36 -25.86 -0.45 13.91
C LYS A 36 -26.02 0.99 14.41
N ALA A 37 -25.37 1.95 13.75
CA ALA A 37 -25.46 3.37 14.07
C ALA A 37 -26.69 4.07 13.48
N GLY A 38 -27.52 3.37 12.67
CA GLY A 38 -28.68 3.96 12.02
C GLY A 38 -28.34 5.03 10.98
N LEU A 39 -27.12 4.99 10.42
CA LEU A 39 -26.66 5.99 9.46
C LEU A 39 -27.24 5.73 8.06
N PRO A 40 -27.56 6.80 7.30
CA PRO A 40 -28.09 6.69 5.95
C PRO A 40 -27.05 6.12 4.97
N ASP A 41 -27.54 5.57 3.85
CA ASP A 41 -26.74 4.82 2.86
C ASP A 41 -25.67 5.66 2.12
N ILE A 42 -25.68 6.98 2.30
CA ILE A 42 -24.85 7.98 1.59
C ILE A 42 -23.35 7.79 1.89
N GLY A 43 -23.01 7.17 3.03
CA GLY A 43 -21.62 6.88 3.41
C GLY A 43 -21.17 5.43 3.17
N ARG A 44 -22.00 4.58 2.56
CA ARG A 44 -21.66 3.16 2.39
C ARG A 44 -20.71 2.94 1.22
N SER A 45 -19.62 2.25 1.51
CA SER A 45 -18.69 1.80 0.48
C SER A 45 -19.26 0.56 -0.20
N LYS A 46 -19.46 0.63 -1.52
CA LYS A 46 -19.76 -0.53 -2.34
C LYS A 46 -18.46 -1.17 -2.80
N PHE A 47 -18.35 -2.49 -2.63
CA PHE A 47 -17.25 -3.24 -3.21
C PHE A 47 -17.34 -3.14 -4.74
N SER A 48 -16.32 -2.57 -5.36
CA SER A 48 -16.23 -2.37 -6.82
C SER A 48 -14.78 -2.46 -7.25
N SER A 49 -14.53 -2.69 -8.54
CA SER A 49 -13.17 -2.66 -9.11
C SER A 49 -12.43 -1.35 -8.78
N ARG A 50 -13.15 -0.22 -8.83
CA ARG A 50 -12.64 1.09 -8.45
C ARG A 50 -12.28 1.16 -6.96
N ALA A 51 -13.08 0.56 -6.08
CA ALA A 51 -12.77 0.49 -4.65
C ALA A 51 -11.50 -0.31 -4.34
N ILE A 52 -11.02 -1.16 -5.27
CA ILE A 52 -9.74 -1.87 -5.12
C ILE A 52 -8.55 -0.93 -5.41
N GLY A 53 -8.76 0.23 -6.04
CA GLY A 53 -7.75 1.28 -6.21
C GLY A 53 -6.59 0.89 -7.13
N LEU A 54 -6.72 -0.16 -7.94
CA LEU A 54 -5.65 -0.66 -8.81
C LEU A 54 -5.35 0.30 -9.96
N GLU A 55 -6.41 0.82 -10.58
CA GLU A 55 -6.30 1.81 -11.66
C GLU A 55 -5.67 3.09 -11.14
N ASP A 56 -6.17 3.61 -10.02
CA ASP A 56 -5.64 4.82 -9.37
C ASP A 56 -4.16 4.63 -8.98
N SER A 57 -3.79 3.46 -8.44
CA SER A 57 -2.39 3.14 -8.09
C SER A 57 -1.49 3.11 -9.32
N ARG A 58 -1.99 2.59 -10.45
CA ARG A 58 -1.24 2.54 -11.70
C ARG A 58 -1.03 3.94 -12.29
N ILE A 59 -2.08 4.76 -12.31
CA ILE A 59 -2.02 6.15 -12.77
C ILE A 59 -1.00 6.93 -11.93
N LEU A 60 -1.04 6.77 -10.60
CA LEU A 60 -0.10 7.44 -9.70
C LEU A 60 1.35 7.00 -9.96
N TYR A 61 1.58 5.71 -10.16
CA TYR A 61 2.90 5.18 -10.50
C TYR A 61 3.44 5.81 -11.80
N ASP A 62 2.64 5.80 -12.86
CA ASP A 62 3.05 6.35 -14.16
C ASP A 62 3.29 7.87 -14.07
N LEU A 63 2.46 8.61 -13.31
CA LEU A 63 2.66 10.04 -13.06
C LEU A 63 3.99 10.34 -12.36
N ILE A 64 4.30 9.63 -11.27
CA ILE A 64 5.55 9.83 -10.54
C ILE A 64 6.73 9.48 -11.44
N LYS A 65 6.69 8.31 -12.10
CA LYS A 65 7.75 7.84 -12.99
C LYS A 65 8.05 8.83 -14.10
N ASN A 66 7.00 9.36 -14.76
CA ASN A 66 7.15 10.31 -15.85
C ASN A 66 7.62 11.69 -15.36
N ALA A 67 7.25 12.10 -14.14
CA ALA A 67 7.61 13.40 -13.58
C ALA A 67 9.04 13.45 -13.01
N THR A 68 9.53 12.35 -12.43
CA THR A 68 10.84 12.31 -11.75
C THR A 68 11.92 11.63 -12.58
N GLY A 69 11.56 10.71 -13.48
CA GLY A 69 12.53 9.85 -14.18
C GLY A 69 13.27 8.86 -13.26
N GLU A 70 12.95 8.84 -11.97
CA GLU A 70 13.61 7.97 -10.99
C GLU A 70 13.05 6.53 -11.02
N GLY A 71 13.91 5.57 -10.66
CA GLY A 71 13.48 4.22 -10.36
C GLY A 71 12.66 4.19 -9.07
N ILE A 72 11.38 3.84 -9.16
CA ILE A 72 10.48 3.71 -8.01
C ILE A 72 10.61 2.31 -7.41
N ALA A 73 10.82 2.22 -6.10
CA ALA A 73 10.86 0.95 -5.39
C ALA A 73 9.47 0.29 -5.36
N LEU A 74 9.37 -0.91 -5.96
CA LEU A 74 8.20 -1.77 -5.89
C LEU A 74 8.48 -2.89 -4.90
N VAL A 75 7.75 -2.91 -3.77
CA VAL A 75 7.90 -3.91 -2.73
C VAL A 75 6.68 -4.81 -2.74
N ASP A 76 6.88 -6.13 -2.84
CA ASP A 76 5.79 -7.10 -2.64
C ASP A 76 5.58 -7.31 -1.14
N ALA A 77 4.33 -7.14 -0.68
CA ALA A 77 4.00 -7.21 0.73
C ALA A 77 4.10 -8.64 1.29
N ASP A 78 3.89 -9.68 0.49
CA ASP A 78 4.03 -11.06 0.93
C ASP A 78 5.53 -11.41 1.06
N ASP A 79 6.36 -10.97 0.11
CA ASP A 79 7.83 -11.10 0.19
C ASP A 79 8.38 -10.33 1.41
N LEU A 80 7.88 -9.12 1.69
CA LEU A 80 8.30 -8.32 2.84
C LEU A 80 8.00 -9.00 4.17
N VAL A 81 6.94 -9.81 4.25
CA VAL A 81 6.58 -10.56 5.46
C VAL A 81 7.39 -11.86 5.57
N GLN A 82 7.63 -12.54 4.46
CA GLN A 82 8.34 -13.83 4.45
C GLN A 82 9.85 -13.68 4.59
N GLU A 83 10.41 -12.62 3.99
CA GLU A 83 11.85 -12.41 3.82
C GLU A 83 12.23 -11.00 4.28
N THR A 84 11.72 -10.57 5.45
CA THR A 84 11.75 -9.17 5.93
C THR A 84 13.12 -8.51 5.82
N GLU A 85 14.16 -9.11 6.40
CA GLU A 85 15.50 -8.51 6.40
C GLU A 85 16.06 -8.35 4.99
N LYS A 86 15.90 -9.37 4.14
CA LYS A 86 16.40 -9.37 2.76
C LYS A 86 15.70 -8.32 1.91
N ILE A 87 14.38 -8.21 2.03
CA ILE A 87 13.60 -7.21 1.29
C ILE A 87 13.91 -5.80 1.80
N LEU A 88 14.00 -5.62 3.12
CA LEU A 88 14.27 -4.31 3.72
C LEU A 88 15.68 -3.80 3.38
N ARG A 89 16.69 -4.68 3.33
CA ARG A 89 18.05 -4.33 2.86
C ARG A 89 18.03 -3.82 1.42
N LYS A 90 17.41 -4.56 0.50
CA LYS A 90 17.27 -4.14 -0.91
C LYS A 90 16.52 -2.83 -1.04
N TYR A 91 15.47 -2.64 -0.25
CA TYR A 91 14.71 -1.40 -0.23
C TYR A 91 15.59 -0.22 0.19
N CYS A 92 16.31 -0.35 1.31
CA CYS A 92 17.28 0.64 1.80
C CYS A 92 18.32 1.02 0.74
N GLU A 93 18.91 0.02 0.05
CA GLU A 93 19.84 0.23 -1.06
C GLU A 93 19.22 1.05 -2.20
N MET A 94 17.98 0.74 -2.61
CA MET A 94 17.28 1.44 -3.69
C MET A 94 16.97 2.91 -3.36
N ILE A 95 16.65 3.21 -2.11
CA ILE A 95 16.33 4.58 -1.67
C ILE A 95 17.55 5.35 -1.16
N ASN A 96 18.74 4.75 -1.20
CA ASN A 96 20.00 5.30 -0.69
C ASN A 96 19.95 5.67 0.80
N VAL A 97 19.45 4.74 1.62
CA VAL A 97 19.40 4.83 3.08
C VAL A 97 20.18 3.67 3.69
N GLU A 98 20.92 3.91 4.78
CA GLU A 98 21.63 2.85 5.49
C GLU A 98 20.65 1.91 6.20
N PHE A 99 20.85 0.60 6.04
CA PHE A 99 20.06 -0.39 6.75
C PHE A 99 20.51 -0.50 8.22
N ASN A 100 19.55 -0.40 9.15
CA ASN A 100 19.77 -0.67 10.58
C ASN A 100 18.95 -1.89 11.03
N LYS A 101 19.56 -2.81 11.78
CA LYS A 101 18.88 -4.01 12.34
C LYS A 101 17.70 -3.67 13.24
N GLU A 102 17.69 -2.50 13.87
CA GLU A 102 16.54 -2.02 14.66
C GLU A 102 15.28 -1.85 13.81
N MET A 103 15.42 -1.61 12.49
CA MET A 103 14.31 -1.52 11.55
C MET A 103 13.54 -2.85 11.39
N LEU A 104 14.07 -3.97 11.88
CA LEU A 104 13.38 -5.27 11.89
C LEU A 104 12.48 -5.47 13.11
N ASN A 105 12.68 -4.67 14.16
CA ASN A 105 12.01 -4.85 15.44
C ASN A 105 11.19 -3.61 15.76
N TRP A 106 9.93 -3.64 15.38
CA TRP A 106 9.01 -2.55 15.68
C TRP A 106 8.35 -2.90 17.00
N LYS A 107 8.47 -2.02 18.00
CA LYS A 107 7.66 -2.15 19.21
C LYS A 107 6.20 -2.12 18.78
N GLU A 108 5.37 -3.01 19.33
CA GLU A 108 3.93 -2.99 19.07
C GLU A 108 3.39 -1.57 19.33
N VAL A 109 2.63 -1.06 18.37
CA VAL A 109 1.95 0.25 18.43
C VAL A 109 0.51 0.04 18.82
#